data_AF-A0A957BL65-F1
#
_entry.id   AF-A0A957BL65-F1
#
_cell.length_a   1.000
_cell.length_b   1.000
_cell.length_c   1.000
_cell.angle_alpha   90.00
_cell.angle_beta   90.00
_cell.angle_gamma   90.00
#
_symmetry.space_group_name_H-M   'P 1'
#
loop_
_entity.id
_entity.type
_entity.pdbx_description
1 polymer ?
#
loop_
_entity_poly.entity_id
_entity_poly.type
_entity_poly.pdbx_seq_one_letter_code
_entity_poly.pdbx_strand_id
1 'polypeptide(L)' 'MSKIRQQRTAEQLRMVLSDLFLRELSDPRLHGITVTGVKIDRELEHADIYVSALGDESR' A
#
# COMPACT_ATOMS: atom_id res chain seq x y z
N MET A 1 -4.37 -21.53 -5.74
CA MET A 1 -3.14 -21.03 -5.08
C MET A 1 -3.35 -21.06 -3.57
N SER A 2 -2.36 -21.48 -2.77
CA SER A 2 -2.50 -21.50 -1.30
C SER A 2 -2.61 -20.06 -0.77
N LYS A 3 -3.63 -19.77 0.04
CA LYS A 3 -3.86 -18.46 0.70
C LYS A 3 -2.58 -17.91 1.37
N ILE A 4 -1.71 -18.79 1.84
CA ILE A 4 -0.43 -18.46 2.48
C ILE A 4 0.51 -17.69 1.52
N ARG A 5 0.55 -18.06 0.23
CA ARG A 5 1.38 -17.36 -0.76
C ARG A 5 0.87 -15.94 -0.99
N GLN A 6 -0.45 -15.78 -1.15
CA GLN A 6 -1.05 -14.47 -1.37
C GLN A 6 -0.82 -13.53 -0.18
N GLN A 7 -0.99 -14.04 1.04
CA GLN A 7 -0.79 -13.24 2.25
C GLN A 7 0.66 -12.78 2.38
N ARG A 8 1.63 -13.66 2.12
CA ARG A 8 3.06 -13.28 2.13
C ARG A 8 3.39 -12.22 1.08
N THR A 9 2.86 -12.38 -0.14
CA THR A 9 3.06 -11.38 -1.20
C THR A 9 2.43 -10.04 -0.83
N ALA A 10 1.24 -10.05 -0.21
CA ALA A 10 0.57 -8.82 0.26
C ALA A 10 1.35 -8.11 1.36
N GLU A 11 1.90 -8.86 2.33
CA GLU A 11 2.75 -8.30 3.39
C GLU A 11 4.05 -7.71 2.84
N GLN A 12 4.69 -8.40 1.88
CA GLN A 12 5.88 -7.89 1.20
C GLN A 12 5.59 -6.61 0.42
N LEU A 13 4.51 -6.59 -0.36
CA LEU A 13 4.05 -5.40 -1.09
C LEU A 13 3.79 -4.25 -0.13
N ARG A 14 3.12 -4.49 1.00
CA ARG A 14 2.88 -3.46 2.01
C ARG A 14 4.18 -2.85 2.51
N MET A 15 5.17 -3.67 2.88
CA MET A 15 6.46 -3.16 3.38
C MET A 15 7.21 -2.33 2.34
N VAL A 16 7.29 -2.82 1.10
CA VAL A 16 7.99 -2.12 0.01
C VAL A 16 7.29 -0.80 -0.33
N LEU A 17 5.95 -0.81 -0.46
CA LEU A 17 5.18 0.39 -0.77
C LEU A 17 5.26 1.42 0.37
N SER A 18 5.18 0.97 1.63
CA SER A 18 5.35 1.86 2.79
C SER A 18 6.72 2.54 2.78
N ASP A 19 7.80 1.80 2.51
CA ASP A 19 9.14 2.37 2.46
C ASP A 19 9.32 3.33 1.27
N LEU A 20 8.76 2.99 0.11
CA LEU A 20 8.81 3.82 -1.09
C LEU A 20 8.03 5.13 -0.89
N PHE A 21 6.83 5.08 -0.31
CA PHE A 21 6.06 6.28 -0.02
C PHE A 21 6.70 7.18 1.05
N LEU A 22 7.43 6.60 2.01
CA LEU A 22 8.14 7.38 3.02
C LEU A 22 9.42 8.05 2.48
N ARG A 23 10.12 7.39 1.55
CA ARG A 23 11.46 7.84 1.11
C ARG A 23 11.48 8.58 -0.21
N GLU A 24 10.71 8.12 -1.20
CA GLU A 24 10.83 8.58 -2.58
C GLU A 24 9.70 9.51 -3.03
N LEU A 25 8.68 9.69 -2.19
CA LEU A 25 7.52 10.51 -2.52
C LEU A 25 7.89 12.00 -2.46
N SER A 26 8.27 12.53 -3.62
CA SER A 26 8.70 13.92 -3.79
C SER A 26 7.54 14.91 -3.97
N ASP A 27 6.28 14.45 -3.87
CA ASP A 27 5.10 15.32 -4.00
C ASP A 27 4.68 15.89 -2.62
N PRO A 28 4.75 17.22 -2.43
CA PRO A 28 4.33 17.89 -1.18
C PRO A 28 2.87 17.62 -0.80
N ARG A 29 1.99 17.32 -1.76
CA ARG A 29 0.56 17.08 -1.52
C ARG A 29 0.26 15.69 -1.00
N LEU A 30 1.20 14.78 -1.18
CA LEU A 30 1.11 13.39 -0.77
C LEU A 30 1.97 13.12 0.48
N HIS A 31 2.53 14.17 1.09
CA HIS A 31 3.28 14.06 2.33
C HIS A 31 2.39 13.49 3.46
N GLY A 32 2.88 12.44 4.12
CA GLY A 32 2.15 11.80 5.22
C GLY A 32 1.16 10.71 4.79
N ILE A 33 1.26 10.20 3.55
CA ILE A 33 0.51 9.02 3.15
C ILE A 33 1.06 7.75 3.82
N THR A 34 0.17 7.00 4.45
CA THR A 34 0.46 5.70 5.08
C THR A 34 -0.36 4.60 4.42
N VAL A 35 0.27 3.48 4.09
CA VAL A 35 -0.43 2.29 3.57
C VAL A 35 -1.10 1.55 4.74
N THR A 36 -2.41 1.44 4.70
CA THR A 36 -3.21 0.77 5.74
C THR A 36 -3.45 -0.70 5.43
N GLY A 37 -3.50 -1.08 4.15
CA GLY A 37 -3.72 -2.46 3.74
C GLY A 37 -3.44 -2.70 2.26
N VAL A 38 -3.17 -3.96 1.93
CA VAL A 38 -3.00 -4.42 0.55
C VAL A 38 -3.80 -5.72 0.39
N LYS A 39 -4.66 -5.78 -0.62
CA LYS A 39 -5.43 -6.97 -0.97
C LYS A 39 -5.06 -7.38 -2.39
N ILE A 40 -4.69 -8.63 -2.57
CA ILE A 40 -4.28 -9.17 -3.87
C ILE A 40 -5.34 -10.14 -4.37
N ASP A 41 -5.64 -10.09 -5.66
CA ASP A 41 -6.55 -11.02 -6.29
C ASP A 41 -6.01 -12.47 -6.29
N ARG A 42 -6.91 -13.43 -6.54
CA ARG A 42 -6.63 -14.86 -6.66
C ARG A 42 -5.53 -15.18 -7.67
N GLU A 43 -5.49 -14.45 -8.78
CA GLU A 43 -4.52 -14.68 -9.85
C GLU A 43 -3.24 -13.86 -9.71
N LEU A 44 -3.10 -13.05 -8.64
CA LEU A 44 -1.95 -12.17 -8.38
C LEU A 44 -1.73 -11.08 -9.45
N GLU A 45 -2.68 -10.89 -10.35
CA GLU A 45 -2.57 -9.91 -11.43
C GLU A 45 -2.92 -8.50 -10.97
N HIS A 46 -3.83 -8.36 -9.99
CA HIS A 46 -4.32 -7.07 -9.50
C HIS A 46 -4.18 -6.98 -7.98
N ALA A 47 -3.86 -5.78 -7.50
CA ALA A 47 -3.73 -5.48 -6.08
C ALA A 47 -4.44 -4.17 -5.74
N ASP A 48 -5.36 -4.23 -4.78
CA ASP A 48 -6.01 -3.08 -4.18
C ASP A 48 -5.16 -2.59 -3.01
N ILE A 49 -4.72 -1.33 -3.07
CA ILE A 49 -3.88 -0.70 -2.05
C ILE A 49 -4.72 0.36 -1.34
N TYR A 50 -4.85 0.21 -0.03
CA TYR A 50 -5.53 1.18 0.82
C TYR A 50 -4.49 2.10 1.45
N VAL A 51 -4.69 3.40 1.26
CA VAL A 51 -3.83 4.45 1.79
C VAL A 51 -4.65 5.43 2.61
N SER A 52 -4.03 6.01 3.62
CA SER A 52 -4.58 7.10 4.42
C SER A 52 -3.61 8.27 4.37
N ALA A 53 -4.12 9.45 4.04
CA ALA A 53 -3.34 10.68 4.08
C ALA A 53 -3.61 11.40 5.41
N LEU A 54 -2.54 11.70 6.15
CA LEU A 54 -2.60 12.52 7.35
C LEU A 54 -2.78 14.00 6.95
N GLY A 55 -3.98 14.35 6.48
CA GLY A 55 -4.26 15.70 5.99
C GLY A 55 -5.58 15.88 5.25
N ASP A 56 -6.31 14.81 4.93
CA ASP A 56 -7.55 14.89 4.14
C ASP A 56 -8.81 14.83 5.02
N GLU A 57 -8.79 15.54 6.15
CA GLU A 57 -9.99 15.84 6.96
C GLU A 57 -10.66 17.14 6.48
N SER A 58 -10.28 17.66 5.31
CA SER A 58 -10.75 18.94 4.80
C SER A 58 -10.77 18.99 3.27
N ARG A 59 -11.77 18.34 2.66
CA ARG A 59 -12.33 18.77 1.38
C ARG A 59 -13.81 18.46 1.28
#